data_AF-A0A2E5CSJ6-F1
#
_entry.id   AF-A0A2E5CSJ6-F1
#
_cell.length_a   1.000
_cell.length_b   1.000
_cell.length_c   1.000
_cell.angle_alpha   90.00
_cell.angle_beta   90.00
_cell.angle_gamma   90.00
#
_symmetry.space_group_name_H-M   'P 1'
#
loop_
_entity.id
_entity.type
_entity.pdbx_description
1 polymer ?
#
loop_
_entity_poly.entity_id
_entity_poly.type
_entity_poly.pdbx_seq_one_letter_code
_entity_poly.pdbx_strand_id
1 'polypeptide(L)'
;MSLISSIEKVTEAKWYKVMMPKLYGWGAAVVILGALFKIEHLPGASYMLMAGLGIESIIFFFSAFEKQHVEPDWSLVYPELAGMKDPSQMRPAQQLDDALAKAKIDNELIESLNEGLRAFGESAKQLNETVTAAAGISEYNQQIEEGVKNMNALNSLYELQLQTSNQQMEATSLFLQNLQSSVEDSKRFQQQVNNLAENLEQLNKVYANMLNAMNPNK
;
A
#
# COMPACT_ATOMS: atom_id res chain seq x y z
N MET A 1 14.78 -39.74 31.43
CA MET A 1 16.18 -39.69 30.96
C MET A 1 16.38 -40.41 29.61
N SER A 2 15.37 -40.49 28.72
CA SER A 2 15.40 -41.32 27.49
C SER A 2 15.24 -40.54 26.17
N LEU A 3 14.67 -39.33 26.21
CA LEU A 3 14.42 -38.53 24.99
C LEU A 3 15.68 -37.81 24.51
N ILE A 4 16.42 -37.20 25.44
CA ILE A 4 17.67 -36.47 25.13
C ILE A 4 18.74 -37.42 24.56
N SER A 5 18.91 -38.60 25.14
CA SER A 5 19.85 -39.61 24.65
C SER A 5 19.44 -40.23 23.31
N SER A 6 18.14 -40.23 22.98
CA SER A 6 17.66 -40.68 21.68
C SER A 6 17.89 -39.64 20.59
N ILE A 7 17.73 -38.35 20.92
CA ILE A 7 18.05 -37.23 20.01
C ILE A 7 19.56 -37.19 19.73
N GLU A 8 20.40 -37.38 20.76
CA GLU A 8 21.87 -37.42 20.62
C GLU A 8 22.34 -38.58 19.71
N LYS A 9 21.70 -39.75 19.77
CA LYS A 9 21.98 -40.87 18.85
C LYS A 9 21.58 -40.58 17.39
N VAL A 10 20.53 -39.78 17.19
CA VAL A 10 20.07 -39.39 15.85
C VAL A 10 21.02 -38.34 15.25
N THR A 11 21.48 -37.37 16.05
CA THR A 11 22.42 -36.34 15.58
C THR A 11 23.84 -36.89 15.37
N GLU A 12 24.24 -37.95 16.07
CA GLU A 12 25.53 -38.63 15.85
C GLU A 12 25.54 -39.62 14.68
N ALA A 13 24.39 -39.95 14.11
CA ALA A 13 24.29 -40.93 13.04
C ALA A 13 25.01 -40.45 11.76
N LYS A 14 25.78 -41.33 11.10
CA LYS A 14 26.54 -41.01 9.88
C LYS A 14 25.68 -40.41 8.78
N TRP A 15 24.41 -40.81 8.69
CA TRP A 15 23.47 -40.27 7.71
C TRP A 15 23.06 -38.83 8.05
N TYR A 16 22.91 -38.48 9.33
CA TYR A 16 22.54 -37.13 9.78
C TYR A 16 23.63 -36.12 9.43
N LYS A 17 24.90 -36.43 9.74
CA LYS A 17 26.06 -35.58 9.40
C LYS A 17 26.26 -35.36 7.90
N VAL A 18 25.82 -36.29 7.06
CA VAL A 18 25.91 -36.17 5.59
C VAL A 18 24.70 -35.45 5.00
N MET A 19 23.54 -35.53 5.66
CA MET A 19 22.30 -34.91 5.22
C MET A 19 22.17 -33.45 5.69
N MET A 20 22.67 -33.11 6.88
CA MET A 20 22.52 -31.78 7.48
C MET A 20 23.14 -30.66 6.63
N PRO A 21 24.35 -30.80 6.05
CA PRO A 21 24.91 -29.82 5.10
C PRO A 21 24.03 -29.59 3.87
N LYS A 22 23.36 -30.64 3.38
CA LYS A 22 22.47 -30.55 2.21
C LYS A 22 21.14 -29.87 2.57
N LEU A 23 20.65 -30.10 3.78
CA LEU A 23 19.47 -29.43 4.33
C LEU A 23 19.69 -27.92 4.48
N TYR A 24 20.85 -27.47 4.96
CA TYR A 24 21.18 -26.04 4.97
C TYR A 24 21.14 -25.44 3.55
N GLY A 25 21.71 -26.13 2.56
CA GLY A 25 21.69 -25.68 1.17
C GLY A 25 20.27 -25.62 0.57
N TRP A 26 19.41 -26.59 0.89
CA TRP A 26 18.02 -26.60 0.44
C TRP A 26 17.16 -25.54 1.13
N GLY A 27 17.34 -25.32 2.44
CA GLY A 27 16.66 -24.26 3.19
C GLY A 27 16.99 -22.87 2.63
N ALA A 28 18.30 -22.59 2.49
CA ALA A 28 18.78 -21.34 1.92
C ALA A 28 18.24 -21.09 0.51
N ALA A 29 18.16 -22.12 -0.35
CA ALA A 29 17.60 -21.98 -1.69
C ALA A 29 16.12 -21.54 -1.68
N VAL A 30 15.30 -22.11 -0.79
CA VAL A 30 13.88 -21.74 -0.66
C VAL A 30 13.73 -20.33 -0.11
N VAL A 31 14.56 -19.93 0.86
CA VAL A 31 14.58 -18.55 1.40
C VAL A 31 14.94 -17.54 0.31
N ILE A 32 15.98 -17.82 -0.48
CA ILE A 32 16.43 -16.95 -1.57
C ILE A 32 15.33 -16.82 -2.64
N LEU A 33 14.64 -17.91 -2.99
CA LEU A 33 13.49 -17.86 -3.90
C LEU A 33 12.34 -17.04 -3.33
N GLY A 34 12.04 -17.16 -2.04
CA GLY A 34 11.04 -16.33 -1.37
C GLY A 34 11.39 -14.85 -1.36
N ALA A 35 12.67 -14.51 -1.13
CA ALA A 35 13.17 -13.15 -1.21
C ALA A 35 13.08 -12.59 -2.63
N LEU A 36 13.44 -13.38 -3.64
CA LEU A 36 13.32 -13.01 -5.05
C LEU A 36 11.85 -12.68 -5.42
N PHE A 37 10.90 -13.53 -5.02
CA PHE A 37 9.48 -13.29 -5.26
C PHE A 37 8.99 -12.00 -4.59
N LYS A 38 9.53 -11.67 -3.40
CA LYS A 38 9.20 -10.44 -2.69
C LYS A 38 9.71 -9.19 -3.40
N ILE A 39 10.90 -9.28 -4.02
CA ILE A 39 11.50 -8.18 -4.79
C ILE A 39 10.76 -7.95 -6.11
N GLU A 40 10.39 -9.03 -6.80
CA GLU A 40 9.64 -8.98 -8.08
C GLU A 40 8.13 -8.72 -7.92
N HIS A 41 7.63 -8.52 -6.69
CA HIS A 41 6.22 -8.24 -6.39
C HIS A 41 5.24 -9.29 -6.97
N LEU A 42 5.68 -10.54 -7.07
CA LEU A 42 4.85 -11.62 -7.62
C LEU A 42 3.65 -11.94 -6.70
N PRO A 43 2.48 -12.31 -7.26
CA PRO A 43 1.32 -12.69 -6.46
C PRO A 43 1.66 -13.90 -5.57
N GLY A 44 1.42 -13.76 -4.27
CA GLY A 44 1.76 -14.79 -3.28
C GLY A 44 3.19 -14.70 -2.70
N ALA A 45 3.96 -13.66 -3.03
CA ALA A 45 5.33 -13.48 -2.52
C ALA A 45 5.44 -13.54 -0.99
N SER A 46 4.50 -12.95 -0.26
CA SER A 46 4.50 -12.97 1.21
C SER A 46 4.33 -14.39 1.76
N TYR A 47 3.55 -15.25 1.10
CA TYR A 47 3.39 -16.65 1.51
C TYR A 47 4.63 -17.49 1.21
N MET A 48 5.26 -17.28 0.05
CA MET A 48 6.52 -17.95 -0.31
C MET A 48 7.66 -17.55 0.63
N LEU A 49 7.79 -16.26 0.96
CA LEU A 49 8.80 -15.76 1.89
C LEU A 49 8.59 -16.30 3.31
N MET A 50 7.34 -16.35 3.77
CA MET A 50 6.99 -16.93 5.07
C MET A 50 7.32 -18.42 5.13
N ALA A 51 7.06 -19.18 4.07
CA ALA A 51 7.43 -20.58 3.99
C ALA A 51 8.96 -20.79 4.02
N GLY A 52 9.71 -19.99 3.27
CA GLY A 52 11.18 -20.06 3.26
C GLY A 52 11.79 -19.75 4.63
N LEU A 53 11.41 -18.63 5.24
CA LEU A 53 11.91 -18.26 6.58
C LEU A 53 11.45 -19.25 7.66
N GLY A 54 10.26 -19.84 7.52
CA GLY A 54 9.77 -20.90 8.41
C GLY A 54 10.61 -22.18 8.33
N ILE A 55 10.96 -22.61 7.11
CA ILE A 55 11.86 -23.76 6.89
C ILE A 55 13.23 -23.48 7.52
N GLU A 56 13.78 -22.28 7.30
CA GLU A 56 15.08 -21.89 7.83
C GLU A 56 15.09 -21.86 9.37
N SER A 57 14.01 -21.36 10.00
CA SER A 57 13.86 -21.39 11.46
C SER A 57 13.89 -22.80 12.03
N ILE A 58 13.26 -23.77 11.35
CA ILE A 58 13.28 -25.18 11.76
C ILE A 58 14.70 -25.77 11.61
N ILE A 59 15.37 -25.48 10.49
CA ILE A 59 16.74 -25.95 10.25
C ILE A 59 17.71 -25.38 11.30
N PHE A 60 17.63 -24.09 11.61
CA PHE A 60 18.43 -23.46 12.65
C PHE A 60 18.18 -24.06 14.04
N PHE A 61 16.92 -24.38 14.36
CA PHE A 61 16.59 -25.04 15.61
C PHE A 61 17.26 -26.41 15.74
N PHE A 62 17.25 -27.22 14.68
CA PHE A 62 17.93 -28.52 14.69
C PHE A 62 19.46 -28.42 14.60
N SER A 63 19.99 -27.35 14.00
CA SER A 63 21.42 -27.03 13.98
C SER A 63 21.99 -26.81 15.39
N ALA A 64 21.22 -26.21 16.28
CA ALA A 64 21.66 -25.94 17.66
C ALA A 64 21.97 -27.21 18.48
N PHE A 65 21.51 -28.38 18.04
CA PHE A 65 21.78 -29.67 18.68
C PHE A 65 22.97 -30.42 18.06
N GLU A 66 23.63 -29.86 17.04
CA GLU A 66 24.84 -30.41 16.45
C GLU A 66 26.07 -29.95 17.27
N LYS A 67 26.90 -30.88 17.73
CA LYS A 67 28.16 -30.54 18.41
C LYS A 67 29.07 -29.80 17.42
N GLN A 68 29.57 -28.63 17.81
CA GLN A 68 30.60 -27.90 17.08
C GLN A 68 31.75 -28.85 16.73
N HIS A 69 32.12 -28.90 15.44
CA HIS A 69 33.27 -29.67 14.99
C HIS A 69 34.50 -29.20 15.76
N VAL A 70 35.03 -30.07 16.61
CA VAL A 70 36.36 -29.87 17.19
C VAL A 70 37.32 -30.09 16.03
N GLU A 71 38.00 -29.02 15.59
CA GLU A 71 39.02 -29.16 14.57
C GLU A 71 40.08 -30.16 15.04
N PRO A 72 40.59 -31.04 14.16
CA PRO A 72 41.63 -31.99 14.51
C PRO A 72 42.81 -31.26 15.16
N ASP A 73 43.26 -31.74 16.32
CA ASP A 73 44.36 -31.13 17.07
C ASP A 73 45.69 -31.32 16.32
N TRP A 74 46.02 -30.34 15.46
CA TRP A 74 47.24 -30.33 14.65
C TRP A 74 48.52 -30.24 15.49
N SER A 75 48.42 -29.98 16.81
CA SER A 75 49.58 -29.95 17.72
C SER A 75 50.26 -31.31 17.91
N LEU A 76 49.56 -32.42 17.63
CA LEU A 76 50.17 -33.76 17.66
C LEU A 76 51.17 -33.99 16.52
N VAL A 77 51.09 -33.21 15.43
CA VAL A 77 51.92 -33.39 14.23
C VAL A 77 53.04 -32.34 14.15
N TYR A 78 52.84 -31.15 14.75
CA TYR A 78 53.82 -30.06 14.74
C TYR A 78 53.96 -29.42 16.14
N PRO A 79 54.97 -29.82 16.94
CA PRO A 79 55.14 -29.35 18.33
C PRO A 79 55.46 -27.85 18.46
N GLU A 80 55.84 -27.16 17.38
CA GLU A 80 56.11 -25.71 17.41
C GLU A 80 54.84 -24.84 17.55
N LEU A 81 53.64 -25.42 17.41
CA LEU A 81 52.36 -24.70 17.58
C LEU A 81 51.76 -24.85 18.99
N ALA A 82 52.34 -25.68 19.86
CA ALA A 82 51.80 -26.01 21.19
C ALA A 82 51.77 -24.84 22.19
N GLY A 83 52.38 -23.70 21.86
CA GLY A 83 52.41 -22.48 22.68
C GLY A 83 51.60 -21.32 22.12
N MET A 84 51.00 -21.44 20.93
CA MET A 84 50.17 -20.37 20.38
C MET A 84 48.75 -20.53 20.91
N LYS A 85 48.42 -19.70 21.90
CA LYS A 85 47.06 -19.59 22.43
C LYS A 85 46.11 -19.26 21.28
N ASP A 86 45.14 -20.13 21.08
CA ASP A 86 44.21 -20.09 19.96
C ASP A 86 43.48 -18.73 19.89
N PRO A 87 43.54 -18.00 18.76
CA PRO A 87 42.88 -16.70 18.60
C PRO A 87 41.36 -16.79 18.83
N SER A 88 40.76 -17.98 18.75
CA SER A 88 39.35 -18.22 19.03
C SER A 88 38.96 -18.13 20.52
N GLN A 89 39.92 -18.12 21.47
CA GLN A 89 39.67 -17.98 22.91
C GLN A 89 39.92 -16.58 23.49
N MET A 90 40.35 -15.62 22.66
CA MET A 90 40.57 -14.25 23.14
C MET A 90 39.24 -13.50 23.20
N ARG A 91 38.95 -12.89 24.35
CA ARG A 91 37.79 -11.97 24.48
C ARG A 91 37.99 -10.83 23.47
N PRO A 92 36.94 -10.31 22.81
CA PRO A 92 37.07 -9.26 21.79
C PRO A 92 37.88 -8.04 22.24
N ALA A 93 37.77 -7.67 23.53
CA ALA A 93 38.57 -6.60 24.12
C ALA A 93 40.08 -6.90 24.16
N GLN A 94 40.49 -8.15 24.40
CA GLN A 94 41.89 -8.55 24.46
C GLN A 94 42.52 -8.66 23.07
N GLN A 95 41.74 -9.05 22.05
CA GLN A 95 42.20 -9.00 20.66
C GLN A 95 42.37 -7.54 20.19
N LEU A 96 41.49 -6.65 20.61
CA LEU A 96 41.58 -5.22 20.34
C LEU A 96 42.80 -4.61 21.05
N ASP A 97 43.03 -4.93 22.32
CA ASP A 97 44.18 -4.46 23.09
C ASP A 97 45.51 -4.95 22.50
N ASP A 98 45.61 -6.23 22.11
CA ASP A 98 46.80 -6.77 21.45
C ASP A 98 47.00 -6.20 20.04
N ALA A 99 45.93 -5.93 19.29
CA ALA A 99 46.01 -5.27 17.98
C ALA A 99 46.48 -3.83 18.10
N LEU A 100 45.99 -3.08 19.10
CA LEU A 100 46.40 -1.70 19.41
C LEU A 100 47.82 -1.62 19.97
N ALA A 101 48.28 -2.64 20.71
CA ALA A 101 49.65 -2.70 21.21
C ALA A 101 50.67 -3.10 20.12
N LYS A 102 50.26 -3.94 19.17
CA LYS A 102 51.12 -4.49 18.10
C LYS A 102 51.20 -3.56 16.88
N ALA A 103 50.12 -2.87 16.56
CA ALA A 103 50.15 -1.70 15.69
C ALA A 103 50.60 -0.51 16.55
N LYS A 104 51.91 -0.31 16.71
CA LYS A 104 52.45 0.91 17.32
C LYS A 104 51.63 2.10 16.84
N ILE A 105 50.88 2.72 17.74
CA ILE A 105 50.03 3.84 17.40
C ILE A 105 50.95 5.03 17.16
N ASP A 106 51.48 5.12 15.94
CA ASP A 106 52.15 6.30 15.42
C ASP A 106 51.08 7.39 15.21
N ASN A 107 51.43 8.66 15.45
CA ASN A 107 50.50 9.79 15.34
C ASN A 107 49.70 9.80 14.03
N GLU A 108 50.30 9.30 12.94
CA GLU A 108 49.70 9.20 11.60
C GLU A 108 48.53 8.19 11.53
N LEU A 109 48.58 7.10 12.30
CA LEU A 109 47.47 6.14 12.41
C LEU A 109 46.30 6.70 13.23
N ILE A 110 46.58 7.51 14.25
CA ILE A 110 45.53 8.22 15.01
C ILE A 110 44.83 9.24 14.11
N GLU A 111 45.61 9.98 13.31
CA GLU A 111 45.07 11.00 12.42
C GLU A 111 44.19 10.41 11.31
N SER A 112 44.65 9.33 10.68
CA SER A 112 43.85 8.60 9.68
C SER A 112 42.61 7.92 10.26
N LEU A 113 42.68 7.40 11.49
CA LEU A 113 41.50 6.87 12.20
C LEU A 113 40.50 7.98 12.52
N ASN A 114 40.98 9.14 12.99
CA ASN A 114 40.14 10.29 13.28
C ASN A 114 39.46 10.82 12.01
N GLU A 115 40.19 10.89 10.89
CA GLU A 115 39.62 11.25 9.59
C GLU A 115 38.61 10.21 9.10
N GLY A 116 38.89 8.92 9.26
CA GLY A 116 37.96 7.84 8.94
C GLY A 116 36.68 7.87 9.78
N LEU A 117 36.79 8.13 11.09
CA LEU A 117 35.64 8.28 11.99
C LEU A 117 34.80 9.53 11.64
N ARG A 118 35.44 10.63 11.24
CA ARG A 118 34.74 11.83 10.77
C ARG A 118 34.02 11.58 9.46
N ALA A 119 34.69 10.97 8.48
CA ALA A 119 34.10 10.60 7.19
C ALA A 119 32.94 9.61 7.35
N PHE A 120 33.07 8.65 8.27
CA PHE A 120 32.00 7.73 8.62
C PHE A 120 30.82 8.46 9.28
N GLY A 121 31.08 9.35 10.23
CA GLY A 121 30.04 10.16 10.88
C GLY A 121 29.29 11.06 9.89
N GLU A 122 30.02 11.65 8.94
CA GLU A 122 29.44 12.46 7.86
C GLU A 122 28.59 11.60 6.90
N SER A 123 29.10 10.43 6.51
CA SER A 123 28.35 9.46 5.69
C SER A 123 27.08 8.96 6.40
N ALA A 124 27.15 8.67 7.70
CA ALA A 124 26.00 8.26 8.50
C ALA A 124 24.95 9.38 8.61
N LYS A 125 25.38 10.65 8.75
CA LYS A 125 24.50 11.81 8.73
C LYS A 125 23.80 11.96 7.38
N GLN A 126 24.55 11.83 6.28
CA GLN A 126 24.02 11.94 4.92
C GLN A 126 23.04 10.80 4.58
N LEU A 127 23.29 9.59 5.09
CA LEU A 127 22.34 8.47 5.02
C LEU A 127 21.05 8.78 5.79
N ASN A 128 21.15 9.35 6.99
CA ASN A 128 19.97 9.71 7.79
C ASN A 128 19.12 10.78 7.10
N GLU A 129 19.76 11.79 6.49
CA GLU A 129 19.09 12.80 5.66
C GLU A 129 18.42 12.16 4.44
N THR A 130 19.07 11.20 3.78
CA THR A 130 18.52 10.48 2.63
C THR A 130 17.31 9.61 3.02
N VAL A 131 17.37 8.92 4.16
CA VAL A 131 16.24 8.12 4.68
C VAL A 131 15.06 9.02 5.03
N THR A 132 15.32 10.19 5.62
CA THR A 132 14.28 11.19 5.91
C THR A 132 13.66 11.74 4.62
N ALA A 133 14.48 12.04 3.61
CA ALA A 133 14.00 12.45 2.29
C ALA A 133 13.20 11.34 1.58
N ALA A 134 13.61 10.08 1.70
CA ALA A 134 12.89 8.92 1.14
C ALA A 134 11.52 8.72 1.80
N ALA A 135 11.40 8.96 3.11
CA ALA A 135 10.10 8.99 3.79
C ALA A 135 9.20 10.09 3.21
N GLY A 136 9.76 11.28 2.96
CA GLY A 136 9.06 12.37 2.27
C GLY A 136 8.60 12.01 0.84
N ILE A 137 9.34 11.18 0.11
CA ILE A 137 8.93 10.68 -1.21
C ILE A 137 7.70 9.77 -1.12
N SER A 138 7.62 8.91 -0.10
CA SER A 138 6.43 8.07 0.12
C SER A 138 5.19 8.90 0.40
N GLU A 139 5.31 9.91 1.26
CA GLU A 139 4.22 10.84 1.58
C GLU A 139 3.83 11.69 0.36
N TYR A 140 4.81 12.15 -0.43
CA TYR A 140 4.58 12.85 -1.69
C TYR A 140 3.83 11.99 -2.71
N ASN A 141 4.20 10.71 -2.86
CA ASN A 141 3.48 9.78 -3.73
C ASN A 141 2.03 9.60 -3.28
N GLN A 142 1.78 9.51 -1.97
CA GLN A 142 0.42 9.43 -1.44
C GLN A 142 -0.38 10.71 -1.72
N GLN A 143 0.23 11.89 -1.55
CA GLN A 143 -0.41 13.17 -1.89
C GLN A 143 -0.69 13.29 -3.40
N ILE A 144 0.19 12.79 -4.26
CA ILE A 144 -0.07 12.72 -5.71
C ILE A 144 -1.24 11.78 -6.00
N GLU A 145 -1.28 10.59 -5.40
CA GLU A 145 -2.37 9.63 -5.62
C GLU A 145 -3.72 10.23 -5.21
N GLU A 146 -3.77 10.90 -4.06
CA GLU A 146 -4.95 11.61 -3.59
C GLU A 146 -5.32 12.78 -4.51
N GLY A 147 -4.34 13.55 -4.98
CA GLY A 147 -4.53 14.60 -5.98
C GLY A 147 -5.12 14.08 -7.29
N VAL A 148 -4.63 12.94 -7.79
CA VAL A 148 -5.16 12.28 -8.99
C VAL A 148 -6.59 11.80 -8.77
N LYS A 149 -6.90 11.21 -7.61
CA LYS A 149 -8.28 10.83 -7.24
C LYS A 149 -9.21 12.04 -7.23
N ASN A 150 -8.78 13.14 -6.62
CA ASN A 150 -9.56 14.38 -6.56
C ASN A 150 -9.76 14.98 -7.96
N MET A 151 -8.75 14.92 -8.84
CA MET A 151 -8.85 15.42 -10.21
C MET A 151 -9.80 14.55 -11.05
N ASN A 152 -9.76 13.23 -10.88
CA ASN A 152 -10.72 12.33 -11.52
C ASN A 152 -12.15 12.58 -11.04
N ALA A 153 -12.34 12.78 -9.73
CA ALA A 153 -13.63 13.15 -9.16
C ALA A 153 -14.14 14.49 -9.71
N LEU A 154 -13.26 15.49 -9.85
CA LEU A 154 -13.58 16.77 -10.47
C LEU A 154 -14.02 16.63 -11.92
N ASN A 155 -13.31 15.82 -12.71
CA ASN A 155 -13.70 15.55 -14.10
C ASN A 155 -15.08 14.90 -14.18
N SER A 156 -15.34 13.88 -13.34
CA SER A 156 -16.67 13.24 -13.29
C SER A 156 -17.77 14.19 -12.83
N LEU A 157 -17.50 15.06 -11.86
CA LEU A 157 -18.45 16.10 -11.45
C LEU A 157 -18.71 17.10 -12.58
N TYR A 158 -17.69 17.44 -13.36
CA TYR A 158 -17.83 18.34 -14.51
C TYR A 158 -18.69 17.73 -15.61
N GLU A 159 -18.48 16.44 -15.94
CA GLU A 159 -19.32 15.69 -16.86
C GLU A 159 -20.78 15.61 -16.36
N LEU A 160 -20.98 15.30 -15.07
CA LEU A 160 -22.30 15.26 -14.45
C LEU A 160 -23.00 16.63 -14.49
N GLN A 161 -22.26 17.71 -14.24
CA GLN A 161 -22.78 19.07 -14.30
C GLN A 161 -23.22 19.45 -15.71
N LEU A 162 -22.43 19.10 -16.73
CA LEU A 162 -22.81 19.31 -18.13
C LEU A 162 -24.06 18.52 -18.50
N GLN A 163 -24.16 17.27 -18.07
CA GLN A 163 -25.34 16.44 -18.31
C GLN A 163 -26.57 16.99 -17.60
N THR A 164 -26.43 17.38 -16.33
CA THR A 164 -27.51 17.99 -15.54
C THR A 164 -27.95 19.32 -16.15
N SER A 165 -27.01 20.14 -16.61
CA SER A 165 -27.32 21.41 -17.28
C SER A 165 -28.09 21.20 -18.59
N ASN A 166 -27.74 20.18 -19.38
CA ASN A 166 -28.49 19.82 -20.59
C ASN A 166 -29.90 19.36 -20.25
N GLN A 167 -30.07 18.48 -19.25
CA GLN A 167 -31.39 18.04 -18.80
C GLN A 167 -32.24 19.20 -18.24
N GLN A 168 -31.62 20.10 -17.47
CA GLN A 168 -32.27 21.31 -16.97
C GLN A 168 -32.73 22.21 -18.13
N MET A 169 -31.90 22.36 -19.17
CA MET A 169 -32.24 23.15 -20.36
C MET A 169 -33.41 22.53 -21.13
N GLU A 170 -33.41 21.21 -21.33
CA GLU A 170 -34.53 20.49 -21.96
C GLU A 170 -35.81 20.62 -21.13
N ALA A 171 -35.73 20.40 -19.81
CA ALA A 171 -36.87 20.54 -18.90
C ALA A 171 -37.42 21.97 -18.89
N THR A 172 -36.54 22.97 -18.93
CA THR A 172 -36.93 24.39 -19.01
C THR A 172 -37.59 24.70 -20.36
N SER A 173 -37.04 24.20 -21.47
CA SER A 173 -37.63 24.36 -22.80
C SER A 173 -39.04 23.76 -22.86
N LEU A 174 -39.20 22.55 -22.32
CA LEU A 174 -40.47 21.84 -22.27
C LEU A 174 -41.49 22.55 -21.35
N PHE A 175 -41.02 23.10 -20.23
CA PHE A 175 -41.82 23.94 -19.34
C PHE A 175 -42.30 25.23 -20.04
N LEU A 176 -41.42 25.93 -20.77
CA LEU A 176 -41.78 27.12 -21.53
C LEU A 176 -42.78 26.78 -22.65
N GLN A 177 -42.61 25.65 -23.32
CA GLN A 177 -43.55 25.17 -24.35
C GLN A 177 -44.94 24.87 -23.75
N ASN A 178 -44.98 24.21 -22.59
CA ASN A 178 -46.23 23.94 -21.88
C ASN A 178 -46.90 25.23 -21.39
N LEU A 179 -46.13 26.20 -20.90
CA LEU A 179 -46.64 27.52 -20.52
C LEU A 179 -47.23 28.25 -21.73
N GLN A 180 -46.53 28.23 -22.87
CA GLN A 180 -47.00 28.86 -24.10
C GLN A 180 -48.32 28.25 -24.57
N SER A 181 -48.40 26.91 -24.58
CA SER A 181 -49.66 26.20 -24.93
C SER A 181 -50.78 26.54 -23.94
N SER A 182 -50.49 26.57 -22.63
CA SER A 182 -51.50 26.92 -21.60
C SER A 182 -52.00 28.37 -21.73
N VAL A 183 -51.13 29.30 -22.13
CA VAL A 183 -51.51 30.69 -22.43
C VAL A 183 -52.41 30.76 -23.65
N GLU A 184 -52.13 29.96 -24.69
CA GLU A 184 -52.96 29.88 -25.89
C GLU A 184 -54.32 29.24 -25.60
N ASP A 185 -54.36 28.15 -24.84
CA ASP A 185 -55.59 27.52 -24.37
C ASP A 185 -56.42 28.46 -23.49
N SER A 186 -55.77 29.25 -22.61
CA SER A 186 -56.45 30.27 -21.80
C SER A 186 -57.09 31.36 -22.67
N LYS A 187 -56.42 31.79 -23.75
CA LYS A 187 -57.00 32.74 -24.73
C LYS A 187 -58.21 32.13 -25.43
N ARG A 188 -58.12 30.88 -25.87
CA ARG A 188 -59.25 30.16 -26.50
C ARG A 188 -60.43 30.00 -25.54
N PHE A 189 -60.15 29.64 -24.29
CA PHE A 189 -61.17 29.53 -23.25
C PHE A 189 -61.85 30.88 -23.00
N GLN A 190 -61.10 31.98 -22.91
CA GLN A 190 -61.66 33.33 -22.78
C GLN A 190 -62.61 33.66 -23.95
N GLN A 191 -62.22 33.33 -25.19
CA GLN A 191 -63.07 33.52 -26.37
C GLN A 191 -64.35 32.67 -26.29
N GLN A 192 -64.25 31.40 -25.87
CA GLN A 192 -65.42 30.54 -25.71
C GLN A 192 -66.38 31.05 -24.63
N VAL A 193 -65.85 31.53 -23.50
CA VAL A 193 -66.66 32.12 -22.42
C VAL A 193 -67.36 33.40 -22.90
N ASN A 194 -66.67 34.26 -23.65
CA ASN A 194 -67.28 35.46 -24.22
C ASN A 194 -68.43 35.11 -25.19
N ASN A 195 -68.21 34.14 -26.08
CA ASN A 195 -69.26 33.67 -26.99
C ASN A 195 -70.44 33.05 -26.22
N LEU A 196 -70.19 32.30 -25.15
CA LEU A 196 -71.23 31.75 -24.30
C LEU A 196 -72.05 32.86 -23.62
N ALA A 197 -71.38 33.91 -23.13
CA ALA A 197 -72.04 35.07 -22.53
C ALA A 197 -72.93 35.80 -23.54
N GLU A 198 -72.44 36.03 -24.77
CA GLU A 198 -73.26 36.61 -25.86
C GLU A 198 -74.49 35.73 -26.18
N ASN A 199 -74.31 34.41 -26.30
CA ASN A 199 -75.42 33.49 -26.59
C ASN A 199 -76.45 33.48 -25.44
N LEU A 200 -76.01 33.51 -24.19
CA LEU A 200 -76.91 33.62 -23.04
C LEU A 200 -77.65 34.96 -23.02
N GLU A 201 -76.98 36.07 -23.38
CA GLU A 201 -77.63 37.37 -23.53
C GLU A 201 -78.69 37.35 -24.64
N GLN A 202 -78.38 36.74 -25.79
CA GLN A 202 -79.34 36.57 -26.88
C GLN A 202 -80.53 35.69 -26.48
N LEU A 203 -80.30 34.58 -25.79
CA LEU A 203 -81.38 33.75 -25.23
C LEU A 203 -82.24 34.54 -24.26
N ASN A 204 -81.63 35.28 -23.33
CA ASN A 204 -82.35 36.13 -22.39
C ASN A 204 -83.19 37.20 -23.10
N LYS A 205 -82.69 37.80 -24.19
CA LYS A 205 -83.47 38.72 -25.04
C LYS A 205 -84.67 38.04 -25.68
N VAL A 206 -84.51 36.83 -26.23
CA VAL A 206 -85.63 36.05 -26.79
C VAL A 206 -86.65 35.70 -25.72
N TYR A 207 -86.21 35.24 -24.54
CA TYR A 207 -87.11 34.95 -23.42
C TYR A 207 -87.83 36.21 -22.93
N ALA A 208 -87.17 37.36 -22.83
CA ALA A 208 -87.81 38.62 -22.47
C ALA A 208 -88.84 39.06 -23.51
N ASN A 209 -88.52 38.92 -24.81
CA ASN A 209 -89.46 39.20 -25.89
C ASN A 209 -90.66 38.24 -25.85
N MET A 210 -90.44 36.96 -25.55
CA MET A 210 -91.50 35.97 -25.41
C MET A 210 -92.37 36.23 -24.17
N LEU A 211 -91.78 36.64 -23.04
CA LEU A 211 -92.48 37.04 -21.83
C LEU A 211 -93.36 38.28 -22.07
N ASN A 212 -92.81 39.30 -22.75
CA ASN A 212 -93.57 40.49 -23.16
C ASN A 212 -94.71 40.12 -24.11
N ALA A 213 -94.48 39.18 -25.04
CA ALA A 213 -95.52 38.69 -25.95
C ALA A 213 -96.58 37.80 -25.24
N MET A 214 -96.22 37.10 -24.16
CA MET A 214 -97.15 36.33 -23.33
C MET A 214 -97.87 37.16 -22.27
N ASN A 215 -97.47 38.42 -22.05
CA ASN A 215 -98.13 39.33 -21.12
C ASN A 215 -98.52 40.65 -21.83
N PRO A 216 -99.45 40.61 -22.81
CA PRO A 216 -99.72 41.76 -23.69
C PRO A 216 -100.45 42.92 -23.02
N ASN A 217 -100.79 42.82 -21.73
CA ASN A 217 -101.66 43.77 -21.04
C ASN A 217 -100.99 44.35 -19.78
N LYS A 218 -100.15 45.35 -20.01
CA LYS A 218 -100.11 46.62 -19.27
C LYS A 218 -99.67 47.74 -20.22
#